data_AF-B4W3H1-F1
#
_entry.id   AF-B4W3H1-F1
#
_cell.length_a   1.000
_cell.length_b   1.000
_cell.length_c   1.000
_cell.angle_alpha   90.00
_cell.angle_beta   90.00
_cell.angle_gamma   90.00
#
_symmetry.space_group_name_H-M   'P 1'
#
loop_
_entity.id
_entity.type
_entity.pdbx_description
1 polymer ?
#
loop_
_entity_poly.entity_id
_entity_poly.type
_entity_poly.pdbx_seq_one_letter_code
_entity_poly.pdbx_strand_id
1 'polypeptide(L)'
;MNIVDGLSYRDWQKRNTESFSKLERAKQKELRSKGYRNIGWNHVQKSWSLLQTSFQELSLFDHKLRKGDLSGAIKHSILEAEQAQDIASEALETLDKNYKNVKQLANKALAKYQLL
;
A
#
# COMPACT_ATOMS: atom_id res chain seq x y z
N MET A 1 19.71 16.63 -19.20
CA MET A 1 18.53 15.75 -19.37
C MET A 1 17.89 15.65 -17.99
N ASN A 2 16.62 16.04 -17.83
CA ASN A 2 15.98 15.96 -16.51
C ASN A 2 15.73 14.49 -16.19
N ILE A 3 16.38 13.99 -15.14
CA ILE A 3 16.18 12.65 -14.59
C ILE A 3 15.39 12.87 -13.30
N VAL A 4 14.20 12.29 -13.20
CA VAL A 4 13.35 12.34 -12.01
C VAL A 4 13.02 10.90 -11.64
N ASP A 5 13.26 10.55 -10.39
CA ASP A 5 13.15 9.18 -9.86
C ASP A 5 14.01 8.16 -10.62
N GLY A 6 15.19 8.59 -11.11
CA GLY A 6 16.09 7.74 -11.89
C GLY A 6 15.61 7.44 -13.32
N LEU A 7 14.51 8.05 -13.78
CA LEU A 7 13.93 7.81 -15.10
C LEU A 7 14.04 9.04 -16.01
N SER A 8 14.33 8.81 -17.29
CA SER A 8 14.31 9.85 -18.32
C SER A 8 12.89 10.12 -18.81
N TYR A 9 12.74 11.15 -19.65
CA TYR A 9 11.44 11.53 -20.24
C TYR A 9 10.83 10.40 -21.06
N ARG A 10 11.68 9.71 -21.82
CA ARG A 10 11.26 8.59 -22.66
C ARG A 10 10.81 7.41 -21.82
N ASP A 11 11.47 7.16 -20.69
CA ASP A 11 11.09 6.08 -19.77
C ASP A 11 9.75 6.36 -19.11
N TRP A 12 9.54 7.59 -18.64
CA TRP A 12 8.25 8.02 -18.12
C TRP A 12 7.13 7.92 -19.16
N GLN A 13 7.38 8.36 -20.41
CA GLN A 13 6.42 8.23 -21.49
C GLN A 13 6.09 6.76 -21.79
N LYS A 14 7.12 5.89 -21.84
CA LYS A 14 6.94 4.45 -22.07
C LYS A 14 6.09 3.82 -20.96
N ARG A 15 6.45 4.06 -19.69
CA ARG A 15 5.72 3.58 -18.51
C ARG A 15 4.24 4.00 -18.52
N ASN A 16 3.97 5.28 -18.77
CA ASN A 16 2.61 5.79 -18.83
C ASN A 16 1.80 5.14 -19.97
N THR A 17 2.43 4.93 -21.13
CA THR A 17 1.77 4.29 -22.28
C THR A 17 1.42 2.84 -22.00
N GLU A 18 2.37 2.08 -21.43
CA GLU A 18 2.17 0.68 -21.04
C GLU A 18 1.10 0.54 -19.95
N SER A 19 1.04 1.47 -19.02
CA SER A 19 0.02 1.48 -17.97
C SER A 19 -1.35 1.84 -18.58
N PHE A 20 -1.43 2.93 -19.34
CA PHE A 20 -2.68 3.38 -19.95
C PHE A 20 -3.29 2.35 -20.92
N SER A 21 -2.47 1.61 -21.67
CA SER A 21 -2.95 0.61 -22.63
C SER A 21 -3.59 -0.62 -21.97
N LYS A 22 -3.20 -0.94 -20.73
CA LYS A 22 -3.76 -2.04 -19.93
C LYS A 22 -5.14 -1.72 -19.36
N LEU A 23 -5.55 -0.45 -19.32
CA LEU A 23 -6.86 -0.05 -18.82
C LEU A 23 -7.97 -0.36 -19.84
N GLU A 24 -9.17 -0.65 -19.34
CA GLU A 24 -10.36 -0.80 -20.18
C GLU A 24 -10.68 0.51 -20.94
N ARG A 25 -11.32 0.38 -22.12
CA ARG A 25 -11.66 1.52 -22.98
C ARG A 25 -12.48 2.60 -22.26
N ALA A 26 -13.39 2.21 -21.38
CA ALA A 26 -14.17 3.15 -20.57
C ALA A 26 -13.26 3.98 -19.65
N LYS A 27 -12.32 3.33 -18.97
CA LYS A 27 -11.37 3.99 -18.06
C LYS A 27 -10.35 4.85 -18.81
N GLN A 28 -9.90 4.42 -19.99
CA GLN A 28 -9.09 5.23 -20.88
C GLN A 28 -9.82 6.53 -21.28
N LYS A 29 -11.12 6.46 -21.60
CA LYS A 29 -11.94 7.62 -21.94
C LYS A 29 -12.12 8.56 -20.73
N GLU A 30 -12.39 8.00 -19.55
CA GLU A 30 -12.47 8.76 -18.30
C GLU A 30 -11.17 9.51 -18.00
N LEU A 31 -10.03 8.83 -18.09
CA LEU A 31 -8.72 9.45 -17.86
C LEU A 31 -8.42 10.58 -18.85
N ARG A 32 -8.76 10.42 -20.13
CA ARG A 32 -8.64 11.49 -21.13
C ARG A 32 -9.52 12.68 -20.77
N SER A 33 -10.75 12.46 -20.30
CA SER A 33 -11.63 13.53 -19.84
C SER A 33 -11.08 14.28 -18.63
N LYS A 34 -10.33 13.58 -17.76
CA LYS A 34 -9.61 14.14 -16.61
C LYS A 34 -8.28 14.82 -16.98
N GLY A 35 -7.94 14.90 -18.26
CA GLY A 35 -6.75 15.60 -18.75
C GLY A 35 -5.50 14.73 -18.93
N TYR A 36 -5.64 13.41 -19.04
CA TYR A 36 -4.52 12.52 -19.37
C TYR A 36 -3.86 12.92 -20.70
N ARG A 37 -2.57 13.25 -20.65
CA ARG A 37 -1.75 13.64 -21.81
C ARG A 37 -0.30 13.24 -21.61
N ASN A 38 0.18 12.30 -22.43
CA ASN A 38 1.53 11.74 -22.29
C ASN A 38 2.58 12.45 -23.16
N ILE A 39 2.49 13.79 -23.28
CA ILE A 39 3.38 14.61 -24.11
C ILE A 39 3.75 15.90 -23.35
N GLY A 40 5.04 16.17 -23.24
CA GLY A 40 5.60 17.27 -22.46
C GLY A 40 5.78 16.87 -21.00
N TRP A 41 6.93 17.24 -20.42
CA TRP A 41 7.37 16.74 -19.11
C TRP A 41 6.31 16.90 -18.00
N ASN A 42 5.74 18.11 -17.87
CA ASN A 42 4.72 18.41 -16.86
C ASN A 42 3.45 17.56 -17.02
N HIS A 43 3.04 17.29 -18.26
CA HIS A 43 1.84 16.48 -18.51
C HIS A 43 2.12 15.00 -18.29
N VAL A 44 3.33 14.52 -18.59
CA VAL A 44 3.74 13.14 -18.33
C VAL A 44 3.72 12.84 -16.83
N GLN A 45 4.20 13.76 -15.99
CA GLN A 45 4.14 13.62 -14.53
C GLN A 45 2.70 13.68 -14.01
N LYS A 46 1.89 14.65 -14.45
CA LYS A 46 0.47 14.75 -14.06
C LYS A 46 -0.33 13.51 -14.49
N SER A 47 -0.07 13.02 -15.70
CA SER A 47 -0.71 11.82 -16.24
C SER A 47 -0.35 10.57 -15.44
N TRP A 48 0.88 10.49 -14.92
CA TRP A 48 1.26 9.41 -14.02
C TRP A 48 0.47 9.44 -12.71
N SER A 49 0.24 10.63 -12.12
CA SER A 49 -0.61 10.76 -10.93
C SER A 49 -2.06 10.34 -11.20
N LEU A 50 -2.60 10.67 -12.38
CA LEU A 50 -3.92 10.20 -12.83
C LEU A 50 -3.97 8.67 -13.04
N LEU A 51 -2.89 8.10 -13.56
CA LEU A 51 -2.76 6.65 -13.71
C LEU A 51 -2.68 5.99 -12.34
N GLN A 52 -1.88 6.50 -11.41
CA GLN A 52 -1.76 5.97 -10.06
C GLN A 52 -3.08 5.95 -9.30
N THR A 53 -3.97 6.93 -9.49
CA THR A 53 -5.33 6.90 -8.91
C THR A 53 -6.26 5.89 -9.60
N SER A 54 -5.95 5.48 -10.83
CA SER A 54 -6.67 4.42 -11.55
C SER A 54 -6.12 3.03 -11.30
N PHE A 55 -4.84 2.95 -10.94
CA PHE A 55 -4.07 1.75 -10.60
C PHE A 55 -3.86 1.56 -9.11
N GLN A 56 -4.35 2.49 -8.26
CA GLN A 56 -4.40 2.29 -6.82
C GLN A 56 -5.09 0.95 -6.64
N GLU A 57 -4.29 -0.01 -6.21
CA GLU A 57 -4.65 -1.40 -6.09
C GLU A 57 -5.84 -1.48 -5.15
N LEU A 58 -7.00 -1.47 -5.80
CA LEU A 58 -8.23 -2.00 -5.31
C LEU A 58 -7.87 -3.42 -4.91
N SER A 59 -7.82 -3.63 -3.60
CA SER A 59 -7.51 -4.89 -2.92
C SER A 59 -8.06 -6.10 -3.67
N LEU A 60 -7.53 -7.30 -3.44
CA LEU A 60 -8.09 -8.50 -4.07
C LEU A 60 -9.61 -8.63 -3.75
N PHE A 61 -10.06 -8.08 -2.62
CA PHE A 61 -11.46 -7.83 -2.30
C PHE A 61 -12.17 -6.95 -3.34
N ASP A 62 -11.67 -5.75 -3.62
CA ASP A 62 -12.25 -4.84 -4.62
C ASP A 62 -12.22 -5.42 -6.04
N HIS A 63 -11.16 -6.14 -6.40
CA HIS A 63 -11.07 -6.85 -7.67
C HIS A 63 -12.16 -7.93 -7.79
N LYS A 64 -12.43 -8.68 -6.70
CA LYS A 64 -13.51 -9.69 -6.65
C LYS A 64 -14.90 -9.06 -6.68
N LEU A 65 -15.11 -7.96 -5.95
CA LEU A 65 -16.37 -7.19 -5.98
C LEU A 65 -16.70 -6.72 -7.40
N ARG A 66 -15.72 -6.16 -8.12
CA ARG A 66 -15.93 -5.65 -9.49
C ARG A 66 -16.27 -6.74 -10.50
N LYS A 67 -15.83 -7.98 -10.25
CA LYS A 67 -16.16 -9.15 -11.08
C LYS A 67 -17.52 -9.78 -10.72
N GLY A 68 -18.24 -9.22 -9.73
CA GLY A 68 -19.49 -9.80 -9.23
C GLY A 68 -19.28 -11.01 -8.33
N ASP A 69 -18.04 -11.35 -7.97
CA ASP A 69 -17.70 -12.46 -7.06
C ASP A 69 -17.84 -12.00 -5.60
N LEU A 70 -19.08 -11.77 -5.16
CA LEU A 70 -19.40 -11.33 -3.80
C LEU A 70 -18.95 -12.35 -2.74
N SER A 71 -19.19 -13.65 -2.99
CA SER A 71 -18.78 -14.71 -2.06
C SER A 71 -17.27 -14.76 -1.90
N GLY A 72 -16.52 -14.65 -3.00
CA GLY A 72 -15.07 -14.61 -2.94
C GLY A 72 -14.54 -13.36 -2.25
N ALA A 73 -15.17 -12.20 -2.44
CA ALA A 73 -14.79 -10.96 -1.75
C ALA A 73 -14.98 -11.11 -0.23
N ILE A 74 -16.13 -11.62 0.21
CA ILE A 74 -16.42 -11.87 1.64
C ILE A 74 -15.40 -12.84 2.24
N LYS A 75 -15.15 -13.98 1.58
CA LYS A 75 -14.16 -14.97 2.05
C LYS A 75 -12.78 -14.36 2.21
N HIS A 76 -12.38 -13.51 1.28
CA HIS A 76 -11.08 -12.85 1.33
C HIS A 76 -10.99 -11.86 2.50
N SER A 77 -12.03 -11.06 2.72
CA SER A 77 -12.08 -10.13 3.84
C SER A 77 -12.06 -10.84 5.20
N ILE A 78 -12.71 -12.00 5.31
CA ILE A 78 -12.65 -12.84 6.53
C ILE A 78 -11.22 -13.32 6.76
N LEU A 79 -10.57 -13.85 5.73
CA LEU A 79 -9.19 -14.34 5.83
C LEU A 79 -8.22 -13.23 6.26
N GLU A 80 -8.35 -12.03 5.70
CA GLU A 80 -7.53 -10.88 6.09
C GLU A 80 -7.76 -10.48 7.56
N ALA A 81 -9.00 -10.54 8.03
CA ALA A 81 -9.33 -10.26 9.43
C ALA A 81 -8.77 -11.30 10.40
N GLU A 82 -8.83 -12.59 10.05
CA GLU A 82 -8.24 -13.69 10.83
C GLU A 82 -6.73 -13.52 10.94
N GLN A 83 -6.04 -13.25 9.82
CA GLN A 83 -4.60 -13.00 9.83
C GLN A 83 -4.22 -11.77 10.68
N ALA A 84 -5.00 -10.69 10.60
CA ALA A 84 -4.77 -9.51 11.42
C ALA A 84 -4.94 -9.81 12.92
N GLN A 85 -5.91 -10.66 13.27
CA GLN A 85 -6.13 -11.09 14.65
C GLN A 85 -4.96 -11.94 15.17
N ASP A 86 -4.43 -12.86 14.35
CA ASP A 86 -3.28 -13.69 14.72
C ASP A 86 -2.05 -12.82 14.99
N ILE A 87 -1.74 -11.87 14.08
CA ILE A 87 -0.63 -10.93 14.24
C ILE A 87 -0.80 -10.09 15.51
N ALA A 88 -2.02 -9.61 15.78
CA ALA A 88 -2.29 -8.83 17.00
C ALA A 88 -2.08 -9.66 18.27
N SER A 89 -2.48 -10.94 18.25
CA SER A 89 -2.28 -11.88 19.36
C SER A 89 -0.79 -12.10 19.63
N GLU A 90 0.00 -12.38 18.59
CA GLU A 90 1.45 -12.56 18.71
C GLU A 90 2.16 -11.30 19.22
N ALA A 91 1.72 -10.12 18.75
CA ALA A 91 2.25 -8.84 19.20
C ALA A 91 1.96 -8.60 20.69
N LEU A 92 0.76 -8.93 21.17
CA LEU A 92 0.39 -8.83 22.58
C LEU A 92 1.21 -9.76 23.47
N GLU A 93 1.44 -11.01 23.05
CA GLU A 93 2.30 -11.93 23.79
C GLU A 93 3.74 -11.42 23.89
N THR A 94 4.27 -10.89 22.79
CA THR A 94 5.61 -10.30 22.74
C THR A 94 5.71 -9.09 23.67
N LEU A 95 4.69 -8.24 23.68
CA LEU A 95 4.62 -7.07 24.56
C LEU A 95 4.59 -7.47 26.04
N ASP A 96 3.79 -8.48 26.42
CA ASP A 96 3.72 -8.96 27.79
C ASP A 96 5.06 -9.56 28.26
N LYS A 97 5.73 -10.35 27.42
CA LYS A 97 7.08 -10.86 27.69
C LYS A 97 8.07 -9.72 27.92
N ASN A 98 8.06 -8.71 27.04
CA ASN A 98 8.94 -7.55 27.17
C ASN A 98 8.65 -6.75 28.45
N TYR A 99 7.37 -6.53 28.77
CA TYR A 99 6.96 -5.86 29.99
C TYR A 99 7.48 -6.58 31.24
N LYS A 100 7.32 -7.90 31.32
CA LYS A 100 7.83 -8.73 32.42
C LYS A 100 9.35 -8.61 32.56
N ASN A 101 10.08 -8.66 31.45
CA ASN A 101 11.53 -8.52 31.44
C ASN A 101 11.99 -7.15 31.95
N VAL A 102 11.37 -6.07 31.45
CA VAL A 102 11.67 -4.70 31.89
C VAL A 102 11.35 -4.51 33.36
N LYS A 103 10.22 -5.02 33.84
CA LYS A 103 9.83 -4.96 35.25
C LYS A 103 10.83 -5.70 36.16
N GLN A 104 11.31 -6.87 35.75
CA GLN A 104 12.34 -7.59 36.49
C GLN A 104 13.66 -6.82 36.54
N LEU A 105 14.09 -6.22 35.43
CA LEU A 105 15.28 -5.38 35.37
C LEU A 105 15.16 -4.16 36.30
N ALA A 106 14.02 -3.48 36.27
CA ALA A 106 13.73 -2.34 37.14
C ALA A 106 13.80 -2.74 38.63
N ASN A 107 13.16 -3.85 39.02
CA ASN A 107 13.21 -4.35 40.39
C ASN A 107 14.64 -4.70 40.82
N LYS A 108 15.42 -5.35 39.96
CA LYS A 108 16.85 -5.65 40.23
C LYS A 108 17.68 -4.39 40.39
N ALA A 109 17.42 -3.35 39.60
CA ALA A 109 18.10 -2.07 39.72
C ALA A 109 17.75 -1.37 41.04
N LEU A 110 16.46 -1.27 41.37
CA LEU A 110 15.98 -0.66 42.62
C LEU A 110 16.55 -1.34 43.87
N ALA A 111 16.61 -2.68 43.88
CA ALA A 111 17.20 -3.43 45.00
C ALA A 111 18.69 -3.12 45.23
N LYS A 112 19.45 -2.77 44.17
CA LYS A 112 20.86 -2.36 44.32
C LYS A 112 21.02 -0.98 44.96
N TYR A 113 20.06 -0.08 44.78
CA TYR A 113 20.12 1.28 45.32
C TYR A 113 19.57 1.40 46.75
N GLN A 114 18.76 0.45 47.23
CA GLN A 114 18.29 0.43 48.62
C GLN A 114 19.36 0.03 49.65
N LEU A 115 20.52 -0.47 49.20
CA LEU A 115 21.65 -0.88 50.04
C LEU A 115 22.70 0.24 50.26
N LEU A 116 22.46 1.45 49.72
CA LEU A 116 23.25 2.67 49.92
C LEU A 116 22.46 3.67 50.76
#